data_AF-A0A9D8TAV1-F1
#
_entry.id   AF-A0A9D8TAV1-F1
#
_cell.length_a   1.000
_cell.length_b   1.000
_cell.length_c   1.000
_cell.angle_alpha   90.00
_cell.angle_beta   90.00
_cell.angle_gamma   90.00
#
_symmetry.space_group_name_H-M   'P 1'
#
loop_
_entity.id
_entity.type
_entity.pdbx_description
1 polymer ?
#
loop_
_entity_poly.entity_id
_entity_poly.type
_entity_poly.pdbx_seq_one_letter_code
_entity_poly.pdbx_strand_id
1 'polypeptide(L)'
;IVAHITEAQNAEGEVQGLQPDTTTYEAVREEVMLTWALGSASCNAAAVSTPKDVLASTASSQQGFSLSTSTYSGVNFTKFQPSASSSSASNNACVSFFVTPKQGQSFKPGKLSFDAVRCGTDGGSVDVFWINDEGKKTEITSALKPDRNSNYSACSYDFSQDNFPSTQGEGKVVFYIYNLGNTKQIGLANVKLSGQIDDVKTDDLQSIIKEDDVYYYDMMGRKHLSPERGLYIHQGKKILIP
;
A
#
# COMPACT_ATOMS: atom_id res chain seq x y z
N ILE A 1 -32.36 38.66 -51.89
CA ILE A 1 -31.21 38.24 -52.71
C ILE A 1 -30.31 37.44 -51.80
N VAL A 2 -30.39 36.11 -51.92
CA VAL A 2 -29.61 35.15 -51.15
C VAL A 2 -28.26 35.05 -51.87
N ALA A 3 -27.19 35.55 -51.24
CA ALA A 3 -25.85 35.40 -51.77
C ALA A 3 -25.29 34.05 -51.34
N HIS A 4 -25.20 33.14 -52.29
CA HIS A 4 -24.45 31.89 -52.20
C HIS A 4 -22.98 32.20 -51.92
N ILE A 5 -22.43 31.66 -50.83
CA ILE A 5 -20.99 31.56 -50.64
C ILE A 5 -20.59 30.20 -51.21
N THR A 6 -19.90 30.25 -52.35
CA THR A 6 -19.39 29.12 -53.12
C THR A 6 -18.24 28.41 -52.38
N GLU A 7 -18.20 27.08 -52.51
CA GLU A 7 -17.30 26.08 -51.93
C GLU A 7 -15.80 26.20 -52.32
N ALA A 8 -15.21 27.40 -52.35
CA ALA A 8 -13.83 27.60 -52.82
C ALA A 8 -12.85 28.21 -51.80
N GLN A 9 -13.06 28.01 -50.49
CA GLN A 9 -12.08 28.38 -49.45
C GLN A 9 -11.64 27.22 -48.54
N ASN A 10 -11.89 25.97 -48.95
CA ASN A 10 -11.49 24.76 -48.22
C ASN A 10 -10.17 24.17 -48.73
N ALA A 11 -9.15 24.99 -49.00
CA ALA A 11 -7.82 24.48 -49.31
C ALA A 11 -6.77 25.39 -48.68
N GLU A 12 -5.87 24.76 -47.92
CA GLU A 12 -4.65 25.32 -47.32
C GLU A 12 -4.83 26.04 -45.97
N GLY A 13 -5.17 25.24 -44.96
CA GLY A 13 -4.73 25.47 -43.59
C GLY A 13 -4.42 24.12 -42.96
N GLU A 14 -3.15 23.72 -42.96
CA GLU A 14 -2.68 22.58 -42.17
C GLU A 14 -3.14 22.81 -40.72
N VAL A 15 -4.08 22.00 -40.25
CA VAL A 15 -4.45 21.97 -38.84
C VAL A 15 -3.28 21.30 -38.14
N GLN A 16 -2.26 22.08 -37.75
CA GLN A 16 -1.32 21.65 -36.72
C GLN A 16 -2.08 21.65 -35.40
N GLY A 17 -2.93 20.64 -35.22
CA GLY A 17 -3.39 20.26 -33.91
C GLY A 17 -2.14 19.92 -33.13
N LEU A 18 -1.83 20.71 -32.10
CA LEU A 18 -0.98 20.23 -31.03
C LEU A 18 -1.58 18.89 -30.61
N GLN A 19 -0.87 17.80 -30.89
CA GLN A 19 -1.19 16.52 -30.28
C GLN A 19 -1.34 16.81 -28.78
N PRO A 20 -2.45 16.41 -28.13
CA PRO A 20 -2.46 16.42 -26.69
C PRO A 20 -1.24 15.61 -26.27
N ASP A 21 -0.36 16.26 -25.52
CA ASP A 21 0.77 15.59 -24.88
C ASP A 21 0.16 14.54 -23.96
N THR A 22 0.00 13.33 -24.48
CA THR A 22 -0.23 12.15 -23.68
C THR A 22 1.09 11.82 -23.02
N THR A 23 1.49 12.67 -22.08
CA THR A 23 2.45 12.27 -21.07
C THR A 23 1.75 11.16 -20.29
N THR A 24 1.97 9.92 -20.71
CA THR A 24 1.65 8.77 -19.90
C THR A 24 2.52 8.89 -18.65
N TYR A 25 1.92 9.35 -17.54
CA TYR A 25 2.54 9.23 -16.24
C TYR A 25 2.64 7.74 -15.93
N GLU A 26 3.78 7.13 -16.24
CA GLU A 26 4.15 5.86 -15.62
C GLU A 26 4.00 6.07 -14.11
N ALA A 27 3.15 5.27 -13.47
CA ALA A 27 3.09 5.28 -12.01
C ALA A 27 4.51 4.93 -11.54
N VAL A 28 5.17 5.87 -10.85
CA VAL A 28 6.46 5.59 -10.23
C VAL A 28 6.16 4.62 -9.09
N ARG A 29 6.35 3.33 -9.37
CA ARG A 29 6.17 2.27 -8.39
C ARG A 29 7.49 2.09 -7.65
N GLU A 30 7.55 2.59 -6.44
CA GLU A 30 8.73 2.42 -5.62
C GLU A 30 8.60 1.14 -4.79
N GLU A 31 9.54 0.22 -4.99
CA GLU A 31 9.64 -0.97 -4.16
C GLU A 31 10.29 -0.61 -2.82
N VAL A 32 9.57 -0.92 -1.74
CA VAL A 32 10.05 -0.71 -0.38
C VAL A 32 10.19 -2.06 0.32
N MET A 33 11.23 -2.17 1.15
CA MET A 33 11.39 -3.29 2.09
C MET A 33 11.48 -2.78 3.51
N LEU A 34 10.57 -3.27 4.34
CA LEU A 34 10.48 -3.03 5.78
C LEU A 34 11.12 -4.21 6.50
N THR A 35 12.05 -3.96 7.41
CA THR A 35 12.67 -5.00 8.25
C THR A 35 12.55 -4.62 9.73
N TRP A 36 11.75 -5.38 10.50
CA TRP A 36 11.67 -5.20 11.95
C TRP A 36 12.76 -6.00 12.64
N ALA A 37 13.60 -5.30 13.40
CA ALA A 37 14.70 -5.90 14.15
C ALA A 37 14.16 -6.63 15.39
N LEU A 38 13.88 -7.92 15.22
CA LEU A 38 13.69 -8.89 16.29
C LEU A 38 15.04 -9.53 16.70
N GLY A 39 15.04 -10.33 17.76
CA GLY A 39 16.26 -10.85 18.40
C GLY A 39 16.67 -10.06 19.65
N SER A 40 15.77 -9.24 20.17
CA SER A 40 15.91 -8.52 21.44
C SER A 40 14.68 -8.77 22.32
N ALA A 41 14.74 -8.44 23.61
CA ALA A 41 13.57 -8.55 24.50
C ALA A 41 12.53 -7.43 24.28
N SER A 42 12.54 -6.82 23.09
CA SER A 42 11.59 -5.81 22.61
C SER A 42 11.25 -6.06 21.14
N CYS A 43 10.12 -5.50 20.69
CA CYS A 43 9.84 -5.32 19.27
C CYS A 43 10.24 -3.89 18.91
N ASN A 44 11.02 -3.72 17.83
CA ASN A 44 11.54 -2.42 17.42
C ASN A 44 10.93 -2.01 16.08
N ALA A 45 10.82 -0.70 15.82
CA ALA A 45 10.42 -0.13 14.54
C ALA A 45 11.21 -0.71 13.35
N ALA A 46 10.62 -0.68 12.15
CA ALA A 46 11.28 -1.22 10.97
C ALA A 46 12.36 -0.27 10.44
N ALA A 47 13.48 -0.83 10.01
CA ALA A 47 14.35 -0.17 9.05
C ALA A 47 13.75 -0.28 7.64
N VAL A 48 13.79 0.81 6.89
CA VAL A 48 13.31 0.90 5.50
C VAL A 48 14.51 0.93 4.55
N SER A 49 14.54 0.05 3.55
CA SER A 49 15.68 -0.04 2.63
C SER A 49 15.74 1.15 1.66
N THR A 50 14.64 1.49 1.00
CA THR A 50 14.54 2.55 -0.02
C THR A 50 13.08 2.78 -0.43
N PRO A 51 12.72 4.00 -0.87
CA PRO A 51 13.21 5.28 -0.37
C PRO A 51 12.58 5.58 0.99
N LYS A 52 13.38 6.02 1.96
CA LYS A 52 12.93 6.20 3.37
C LYS A 52 11.83 7.25 3.53
N ASP A 53 11.67 8.13 2.55
CA ASP A 53 10.76 9.26 2.57
C ASP A 53 9.32 8.95 2.11
N VAL A 54 8.95 7.69 1.92
CA VAL A 54 7.59 7.31 1.52
C VAL A 54 6.70 6.83 2.67
N LEU A 55 7.28 6.66 3.86
CA LEU A 55 6.55 6.19 5.03
C LEU A 55 6.56 7.26 6.12
N ALA A 56 5.39 7.50 6.73
CA ALA A 56 5.25 8.36 7.89
C ALA A 56 5.71 7.66 9.17
N SER A 57 5.43 6.36 9.33
CA SER A 57 5.87 5.59 10.49
C SER A 57 5.95 4.10 10.23
N THR A 58 6.89 3.45 10.91
CA THR A 58 6.96 2.00 11.07
C THR A 58 7.04 1.70 12.56
N ALA A 59 6.11 0.92 13.09
CA ALA A 59 6.07 0.60 14.51
C ALA A 59 5.85 -0.91 14.70
N SER A 60 5.99 -1.36 15.93
CA SER A 60 5.60 -2.72 16.30
C SER A 60 5.05 -2.72 17.72
N SER A 61 4.07 -3.58 17.98
CA SER A 61 3.52 -3.78 19.31
C SER A 61 3.27 -5.26 19.57
N GLN A 62 3.12 -5.59 20.85
CA GLN A 62 2.68 -6.91 21.29
C GLN A 62 1.59 -6.73 22.34
N GLN A 63 0.65 -7.67 22.37
CA GLN A 63 -0.36 -7.76 23.41
C GLN A 63 -0.37 -9.17 23.99
N GLY A 64 -0.39 -9.25 25.33
CA GLY A 64 -0.52 -10.50 26.06
C GLY A 64 0.76 -11.33 26.16
N PHE A 65 1.92 -10.79 25.78
CA PHE A 65 3.20 -11.50 25.88
C PHE A 65 4.17 -10.85 26.87
N SER A 66 4.95 -11.70 27.52
CA SER A 66 6.26 -11.35 28.05
C SER A 66 7.32 -11.74 27.01
N LEU A 67 8.35 -10.89 26.90
CA LEU A 67 9.38 -11.01 25.88
C LEU A 67 10.69 -11.50 26.49
N SER A 68 11.38 -12.40 25.80
CA SER A 68 12.75 -12.83 26.11
C SER A 68 13.48 -13.19 24.82
N THR A 69 14.72 -13.66 24.89
CA THR A 69 15.49 -14.04 23.71
C THR A 69 16.13 -15.41 23.84
N SER A 70 16.38 -16.06 22.71
CA SER A 70 17.21 -17.27 22.61
C SER A 70 17.72 -17.45 21.19
N THR A 71 18.87 -18.12 21.06
CA THR A 71 19.46 -18.43 19.76
C THR A 71 19.18 -19.87 19.39
N TYR A 72 18.71 -20.09 18.16
CA TYR A 72 18.50 -21.40 17.58
C TYR A 72 19.08 -21.41 16.16
N SER A 73 19.91 -22.42 15.85
CA SER A 73 20.61 -22.52 14.56
C SER A 73 21.33 -21.24 14.11
N GLY A 74 21.92 -20.50 15.06
CA GLY A 74 22.65 -19.25 14.80
C GLY A 74 21.78 -18.00 14.63
N VAL A 75 20.45 -18.12 14.62
CA VAL A 75 19.51 -17.00 14.55
C VAL A 75 19.04 -16.63 15.94
N ASN A 76 19.07 -15.33 16.28
CA ASN A 76 18.58 -14.83 17.57
C ASN A 76 17.09 -14.45 17.45
N PHE A 77 16.24 -15.09 18.26
CA PHE A 77 14.79 -14.92 18.23
C PHE A 77 14.31 -14.06 19.41
N THR A 78 13.34 -13.19 19.15
CA THR A 78 12.48 -12.65 20.18
C THR A 78 11.41 -13.68 20.50
N LYS A 79 11.35 -14.13 21.75
CA LYS A 79 10.39 -15.13 22.25
C LYS A 79 9.19 -14.44 22.89
N PHE A 80 8.02 -14.86 22.47
CA PHE A 80 6.71 -14.40 22.93
C PHE A 80 6.11 -15.48 23.83
N GLN A 81 6.07 -15.21 25.13
CA GLN A 81 5.44 -16.08 26.13
C GLN A 81 4.08 -15.50 26.54
N PRO A 82 2.97 -16.20 26.28
CA PRO A 82 1.65 -15.65 26.55
C PRO A 82 1.40 -15.59 28.06
N SER A 83 0.72 -14.55 28.52
CA SER A 83 0.31 -14.39 29.92
C SER A 83 -0.70 -15.45 30.37
N ALA A 84 -1.53 -15.93 29.44
CA ALA A 84 -2.48 -17.02 29.62
C ALA A 84 -2.53 -17.91 28.38
N SER A 85 -2.82 -19.20 28.55
CA SER A 85 -3.01 -20.09 27.41
C SER A 85 -4.29 -19.74 26.64
N SER A 86 -4.21 -19.77 25.32
CA SER A 86 -5.38 -19.66 24.42
C SER A 86 -5.42 -20.84 23.47
N SER A 87 -6.61 -21.34 23.15
CA SER A 87 -6.85 -22.37 22.13
C SER A 87 -7.23 -21.80 20.76
N SER A 88 -7.39 -20.47 20.66
CA SER A 88 -7.78 -19.80 19.41
C SER A 88 -7.04 -18.47 19.23
N ALA A 89 -6.92 -18.04 17.98
CA ALA A 89 -6.39 -16.74 17.62
C ALA A 89 -7.25 -15.61 18.23
N SER A 90 -6.61 -14.62 18.86
CA SER A 90 -7.32 -13.49 19.47
C SER A 90 -6.46 -12.22 19.53
N ASN A 91 -7.10 -11.06 19.56
CA ASN A 91 -6.41 -9.76 19.72
C ASN A 91 -5.70 -9.61 21.09
N ASN A 92 -6.02 -10.47 22.06
CA ASN A 92 -5.37 -10.45 23.37
C ASN A 92 -3.99 -11.14 23.38
N ALA A 93 -3.64 -11.84 22.30
CA ALA A 93 -2.39 -12.58 22.14
C ALA A 93 -1.87 -12.41 20.70
N CYS A 94 -1.42 -11.20 20.37
CA CYS A 94 -0.90 -10.89 19.05
C CYS A 94 0.36 -10.03 19.05
N VAL A 95 1.08 -10.06 17.93
CA VAL A 95 2.21 -9.19 17.62
C VAL A 95 1.87 -8.46 16.32
N SER A 96 1.95 -7.14 16.32
CA SER A 96 1.58 -6.31 15.18
C SER A 96 2.78 -5.53 14.67
N PHE A 97 2.92 -5.46 13.35
CA PHE A 97 3.95 -4.74 12.62
C PHE A 97 3.27 -3.71 11.72
N PHE A 98 3.45 -2.44 12.02
CA PHE A 98 2.68 -1.34 11.43
C PHE A 98 3.46 -0.64 10.33
N VAL A 99 2.73 -0.25 9.29
CA VAL A 99 3.21 0.56 8.18
C VAL A 99 2.19 1.66 7.92
N THR A 100 2.67 2.91 7.93
CA THR A 100 1.85 4.07 7.61
C THR A 100 2.53 4.82 6.47
N PRO A 101 1.95 4.86 5.26
CA PRO A 101 2.43 5.69 4.17
C PRO A 101 2.40 7.18 4.56
N LYS A 102 3.14 8.03 3.82
CA LYS A 102 2.93 9.48 3.94
C LYS A 102 1.56 9.86 3.36
N GLN A 103 1.05 11.01 3.78
CA GLN A 103 -0.18 11.57 3.23
C GLN A 103 -0.07 11.70 1.70
N GLY A 104 -1.11 11.26 0.98
CA GLY A 104 -1.11 11.24 -0.48
C GLY A 104 -0.40 10.04 -1.09
N GLN A 105 -0.01 9.04 -0.30
CA GLN A 105 0.57 7.78 -0.77
C GLN A 105 -0.24 6.59 -0.28
N SER A 106 -0.16 5.49 -1.01
CA SER A 106 -0.74 4.22 -0.64
C SER A 106 0.34 3.14 -0.66
N PHE A 107 0.25 2.20 0.28
CA PHE A 107 1.12 1.04 0.33
C PHE A 107 0.32 -0.22 0.02
N LYS A 108 0.75 -0.96 -1.01
CA LYS A 108 0.27 -2.31 -1.30
C LYS A 108 1.30 -3.33 -0.81
N PRO A 109 0.95 -4.24 0.11
CA PRO A 109 1.88 -5.25 0.57
C PRO A 109 2.11 -6.28 -0.55
N GLY A 110 3.34 -6.79 -0.67
CA GLY A 110 3.72 -7.73 -1.73
C GLY A 110 4.28 -9.07 -1.24
N LYS A 111 5.26 -9.06 -0.34
CA LYS A 111 5.86 -10.30 0.17
C LYS A 111 6.19 -10.20 1.64
N LEU A 112 5.81 -11.21 2.41
CA LEU A 112 6.18 -11.35 3.82
C LEU A 112 7.17 -12.50 3.97
N SER A 113 8.26 -12.26 4.70
CA SER A 113 9.16 -13.33 5.17
C SER A 113 9.49 -13.16 6.64
N PHE A 114 9.69 -14.26 7.34
CA PHE A 114 10.05 -14.29 8.75
C PHE A 114 10.56 -15.68 9.13
N ASP A 115 11.34 -15.76 10.20
CA ASP A 115 11.74 -17.01 10.83
C ASP A 115 10.90 -17.23 12.08
N ALA A 116 10.44 -18.47 12.29
CA ALA A 116 9.64 -18.84 13.45
C ALA A 116 10.11 -20.14 14.11
N VAL A 117 9.99 -20.24 15.43
CA VAL A 117 10.38 -21.42 16.21
C VAL A 117 9.48 -21.66 17.41
N ARG A 118 9.10 -22.91 17.67
CA ARG A 118 8.46 -23.36 18.92
C ARG A 118 9.50 -23.65 19.98
N CYS A 119 9.37 -23.01 21.15
CA CYS A 119 10.30 -23.14 22.27
C CYS A 119 9.69 -23.96 23.41
N GLY A 120 10.23 -25.14 23.66
CA GLY A 120 9.87 -26.00 24.79
C GLY A 120 8.46 -26.59 24.75
N THR A 121 7.81 -26.60 23.57
CA THR A 121 6.39 -26.97 23.38
C THR A 121 6.16 -27.80 22.13
N ASP A 122 5.12 -28.65 22.16
CA ASP A 122 4.61 -29.36 20.98
C ASP A 122 3.35 -28.70 20.39
N GLY A 123 2.67 -27.86 21.19
CA GLY A 123 1.66 -26.89 20.73
C GLY A 123 2.31 -25.60 20.21
N GLY A 124 1.48 -24.63 19.83
CA GLY A 124 1.90 -23.35 19.26
C GLY A 124 1.54 -23.27 17.78
N SER A 125 0.53 -22.48 17.49
CA SER A 125 0.05 -22.16 16.14
C SER A 125 0.13 -20.66 15.92
N VAL A 126 0.42 -20.27 14.69
CA VAL A 126 0.51 -18.87 14.27
C VAL A 126 -0.43 -18.65 13.09
N ASP A 127 -1.36 -17.71 13.22
CA ASP A 127 -2.09 -17.17 12.07
C ASP A 127 -1.51 -15.79 11.74
N VAL A 128 -1.36 -15.49 10.45
CA VAL A 128 -0.79 -14.24 9.97
C VAL A 128 -1.76 -13.58 9.01
N PHE A 129 -2.04 -12.30 9.24
CA PHE A 129 -2.94 -11.50 8.43
C PHE A 129 -2.33 -10.17 8.06
N TRP A 130 -2.71 -9.66 6.90
CA TRP A 130 -2.65 -8.25 6.57
C TRP A 130 -3.98 -7.58 6.96
N ILE A 131 -3.93 -6.40 7.56
CA ILE A 131 -5.09 -5.58 7.88
C ILE A 131 -4.79 -4.16 7.38
N ASN A 132 -5.61 -3.64 6.47
CA ASN A 132 -5.48 -2.25 6.01
C ASN A 132 -6.12 -1.25 7.01
N ASP A 133 -5.98 0.03 6.71
CA ASP A 133 -6.57 1.16 7.43
C ASP A 133 -8.10 1.12 7.56
N GLU A 134 -8.80 0.47 6.64
CA GLU A 134 -10.26 0.24 6.72
C GLU A 134 -10.65 -0.98 7.58
N GLY A 135 -9.67 -1.72 8.11
CA GLY A 135 -9.88 -2.92 8.91
C GLY A 135 -10.17 -4.19 8.10
N LYS A 136 -10.03 -4.16 6.77
CA LYS A 136 -10.16 -5.34 5.91
C LYS A 136 -9.03 -6.32 6.22
N LYS A 137 -9.41 -7.47 6.77
CA LYS A 137 -8.50 -8.54 7.17
C LYS A 137 -8.31 -9.55 6.03
N THR A 138 -7.08 -9.73 5.58
CA THR A 138 -6.70 -10.69 4.53
C THR A 138 -5.72 -11.72 5.10
N GLU A 139 -6.03 -13.00 4.97
CA GLU A 139 -5.18 -14.09 5.46
C GLU A 139 -3.93 -14.24 4.60
N ILE A 140 -2.76 -14.32 5.25
CA ILE A 140 -1.49 -14.69 4.62
C ILE A 140 -1.22 -16.18 4.86
N THR A 141 -1.42 -16.63 6.09
CA THR A 141 -1.36 -18.05 6.45
C THR A 141 -2.16 -18.30 7.72
N SER A 142 -2.70 -19.50 7.85
CA SER A 142 -3.40 -19.97 9.05
C SER A 142 -2.79 -21.27 9.57
N ALA A 143 -2.89 -21.46 10.88
CA ALA A 143 -2.43 -22.63 11.62
C ALA A 143 -0.96 -23.03 11.34
N LEU A 144 -0.10 -22.06 11.02
CA LEU A 144 1.33 -22.31 10.84
C LEU A 144 1.88 -22.92 12.13
N LYS A 145 2.57 -24.05 11.98
CA LYS A 145 3.21 -24.78 13.07
C LYS A 145 4.73 -24.80 12.86
N PRO A 146 5.47 -23.84 13.45
CA PRO A 146 6.91 -23.74 13.21
C PRO A 146 7.69 -24.96 13.71
N ASP A 147 8.94 -25.11 13.29
CA ASP A 147 9.85 -26.11 13.83
C ASP A 147 10.15 -25.87 15.32
N ARG A 148 10.63 -26.91 16.02
CA ARG A 148 10.81 -26.88 17.48
C ARG A 148 12.29 -26.84 17.86
N ASN A 149 12.62 -25.98 18.82
CA ASN A 149 13.91 -25.87 19.54
C ASN A 149 15.15 -25.87 18.62
N SER A 150 15.63 -27.03 18.19
CA SER A 150 16.90 -27.17 17.47
C SER A 150 16.86 -26.73 16.01
N ASN A 151 15.68 -26.41 15.49
CA ASN A 151 15.50 -25.85 14.15
C ASN A 151 14.44 -24.75 14.17
N TYR A 152 14.35 -24.01 13.07
CA TYR A 152 13.31 -23.00 12.86
C TYR A 152 12.73 -23.14 11.45
N SER A 153 11.51 -22.64 11.27
CA SER A 153 10.88 -22.53 9.96
C SER A 153 11.21 -21.17 9.35
N ALA A 154 11.89 -21.17 8.21
CA ALA A 154 12.05 -19.98 7.38
C ALA A 154 10.80 -19.83 6.49
N CYS A 155 9.92 -18.90 6.83
CA CYS A 155 8.65 -18.69 6.17
C CYS A 155 8.76 -17.56 5.13
N SER A 156 8.19 -17.78 3.95
CA SER A 156 8.13 -16.80 2.87
C SER A 156 6.82 -16.95 2.10
N TYR A 157 6.05 -15.87 2.07
CA TYR A 157 4.76 -15.79 1.38
C TYR A 157 4.82 -14.63 0.39
N ASP A 158 4.68 -14.94 -0.90
CA ASP A 158 4.64 -13.97 -1.99
C ASP A 158 3.20 -13.82 -2.46
N PHE A 159 2.65 -12.62 -2.29
CA PHE A 159 1.31 -12.23 -2.67
C PHE A 159 1.35 -10.96 -3.53
N SER A 160 2.47 -10.73 -4.23
CA SER A 160 2.68 -9.56 -5.08
C SER A 160 1.70 -9.51 -6.26
N GLN A 161 1.27 -10.68 -6.74
CA GLN A 161 0.27 -10.84 -7.81
C GLN A 161 -1.17 -10.93 -7.28
N ASP A 162 -1.35 -11.02 -5.96
CA ASP A 162 -2.68 -11.12 -5.36
C ASP A 162 -3.32 -9.75 -5.17
N ASN A 163 -4.63 -9.75 -4.91
CA ASN A 163 -5.40 -8.54 -4.66
C ASN A 163 -5.48 -8.22 -3.15
N PHE A 164 -4.32 -8.14 -2.50
CA PHE A 164 -4.23 -7.64 -1.13
C PHE A 164 -4.60 -6.15 -1.10
N PRO A 165 -5.49 -5.73 -0.18
CA PRO A 165 -5.92 -4.34 -0.10
C PRO A 165 -4.73 -3.44 0.24
N SER A 166 -4.62 -2.30 -0.45
CA SER A 166 -3.68 -1.24 -0.08
C SER A 166 -4.15 -0.53 1.20
N THR A 167 -3.25 0.24 1.80
CA THR A 167 -3.53 1.13 2.92
C THR A 167 -3.07 2.54 2.56
N GLN A 168 -3.84 3.57 2.91
CA GLN A 168 -3.42 4.97 2.83
C GLN A 168 -3.09 5.51 4.23
N GLY A 169 -3.80 5.03 5.24
CA GLY A 169 -3.49 5.18 6.67
C GLY A 169 -2.65 4.04 7.23
N GLU A 170 -2.79 3.80 8.53
CA GLU A 170 -2.07 2.73 9.24
C GLU A 170 -2.57 1.35 8.81
N GLY A 171 -1.73 0.62 8.08
CA GLY A 171 -1.88 -0.81 7.83
C GLY A 171 -0.96 -1.63 8.73
N LYS A 172 -1.24 -2.93 8.87
CA LYS A 172 -0.44 -3.81 9.71
C LYS A 172 -0.44 -5.26 9.28
N VAL A 173 0.70 -5.91 9.49
CA VAL A 173 0.80 -7.38 9.55
C VAL A 173 0.61 -7.81 11.00
N VAL A 174 -0.31 -8.73 11.26
CA VAL A 174 -0.61 -9.24 12.61
C VAL A 174 -0.37 -10.73 12.68
N PHE A 175 0.42 -11.13 13.68
CA PHE A 175 0.68 -12.51 14.06
C PHE A 175 -0.16 -12.84 15.29
N TYR A 176 -1.11 -13.75 15.15
CA TYR A 176 -1.89 -14.30 16.26
C TYR A 176 -1.26 -15.60 16.73
N ILE A 177 -0.87 -15.67 18.00
CA ILE A 177 -0.21 -16.86 18.57
C ILE A 177 -1.17 -17.53 19.55
N TYR A 178 -1.46 -18.81 19.31
CA TYR A 178 -2.42 -19.59 20.09
C TYR A 178 -2.01 -21.06 20.16
N ASN A 179 -2.82 -21.89 20.81
CA ASN A 179 -2.51 -23.28 21.16
C ASN A 179 -1.18 -23.40 21.92
N LEU A 180 -0.84 -22.39 22.72
CA LEU A 180 0.43 -22.26 23.41
C LEU A 180 0.21 -22.16 24.92
N GLY A 181 0.90 -23.00 25.70
CA GLY A 181 0.89 -22.91 27.16
C GLY A 181 1.56 -21.63 27.65
N ASN A 182 1.10 -21.08 28.77
CA ASN A 182 1.63 -19.82 29.35
C ASN A 182 3.06 -19.91 29.91
N THR A 183 3.67 -21.10 29.94
CA THR A 183 5.08 -21.33 30.28
C THR A 183 5.97 -21.60 29.06
N LYS A 184 5.38 -21.52 27.86
CA LYS A 184 5.99 -21.89 26.57
C LYS A 184 6.07 -20.68 25.67
N GLN A 185 6.89 -20.74 24.62
CA GLN A 185 7.12 -19.58 23.76
C GLN A 185 7.10 -19.93 22.27
N ILE A 186 6.73 -18.94 21.45
CA ILE A 186 7.07 -18.87 20.03
C ILE A 186 8.16 -17.82 19.86
N GLY A 187 9.23 -18.16 19.14
CA GLY A 187 10.25 -17.22 18.71
C GLY A 187 9.93 -16.70 17.31
N LEU A 188 10.10 -15.39 17.09
CA LEU A 188 10.10 -14.77 15.76
C LEU A 188 11.43 -14.03 15.54
N ALA A 189 11.93 -14.08 14.31
CA ALA A 189 13.12 -13.36 13.86
C ALA A 189 12.96 -12.94 12.39
N ASN A 190 13.81 -12.03 11.93
CA ASN A 190 13.96 -11.66 10.51
C ASN A 190 12.64 -11.31 9.80
N VAL A 191 11.72 -10.62 10.48
CA VAL A 191 10.43 -10.20 9.89
C VAL A 191 10.67 -9.11 8.87
N LYS A 192 10.32 -9.39 7.61
CA LYS A 192 10.45 -8.49 6.48
C LYS A 192 9.18 -8.45 5.66
N LEU A 193 8.70 -7.26 5.35
CA LEU A 193 7.58 -7.03 4.45
C LEU A 193 8.09 -6.18 3.29
N SER A 194 7.98 -6.68 2.05
CA SER A 194 8.09 -5.83 0.87
C SER A 194 6.72 -5.41 0.39
N GLY A 195 6.68 -4.31 -0.34
CA GLY A 195 5.48 -3.85 -1.02
C GLY A 195 5.80 -2.74 -2.01
N GLN A 196 4.76 -2.24 -2.63
CA GLN A 196 4.81 -1.14 -3.57
C GLN A 196 4.19 0.09 -2.93
N ILE A 197 4.88 1.21 -3.05
CA ILE A 197 4.28 2.51 -2.82
C ILE A 197 3.82 3.05 -4.14
N ASP A 198 2.56 3.42 -4.18
CA ASP A 198 2.01 4.26 -5.23
C ASP A 198 1.71 5.61 -4.59
N ASP A 199 2.17 6.69 -5.20
CA ASP A 199 1.53 7.98 -4.95
C ASP A 199 0.05 7.76 -5.25
N VAL A 200 -0.82 8.20 -4.34
CA VAL A 200 -2.21 8.40 -4.68
C VAL A 200 -2.14 9.50 -5.73
N LYS A 201 -2.09 9.11 -7.01
CA LYS A 201 -2.56 9.98 -8.07
C LYS A 201 -3.89 10.45 -7.54
N THR A 202 -4.07 11.75 -7.44
CA THR A 202 -5.40 12.37 -7.33
C THR A 202 -6.20 12.05 -8.60
N ASP A 203 -6.32 10.78 -8.94
CA ASP A 203 -7.32 10.19 -9.80
C ASP A 203 -8.64 10.01 -9.00
N ASP A 204 -8.67 10.38 -7.72
CA ASP A 204 -9.88 10.85 -7.03
C ASP A 204 -10.23 12.33 -7.34
N LEU A 205 -9.60 12.94 -8.34
CA LEU A 205 -10.24 13.96 -9.19
C LEU A 205 -10.92 13.34 -10.41
N GLN A 206 -11.51 12.14 -10.29
CA GLN A 206 -12.59 11.70 -11.20
C GLN A 206 -13.90 12.53 -11.03
N SER A 207 -13.78 13.84 -10.81
CA SER A 207 -14.88 14.79 -10.95
C SER A 207 -14.49 16.17 -11.50
N ILE A 208 -13.27 16.39 -12.03
CA ILE A 208 -12.96 17.63 -12.77
C ILE A 208 -12.29 17.35 -14.12
N ILE A 209 -12.85 16.40 -14.86
CA ILE A 209 -13.16 16.68 -16.25
C ILE A 209 -14.61 16.23 -16.39
N LYS A 210 -15.56 17.17 -16.33
CA LYS A 210 -16.86 16.84 -16.89
C LYS A 210 -16.59 16.62 -18.37
N GLU A 211 -16.97 15.46 -18.87
CA GLU A 211 -16.98 15.16 -20.31
C GLU A 211 -17.83 16.18 -21.10
N ASP A 212 -18.54 17.08 -20.39
CA ASP A 212 -19.37 18.18 -20.87
C ASP A 212 -18.77 19.60 -20.70
N ASP A 213 -17.50 19.78 -20.32
CA ASP A 213 -16.94 21.15 -20.22
C ASP A 213 -16.80 21.81 -21.60
N VAL A 214 -17.79 22.62 -21.96
CA VAL A 214 -17.89 23.40 -23.19
C VAL A 214 -16.84 24.52 -23.16
N TYR A 215 -15.77 24.37 -23.94
CA TYR A 215 -14.69 25.36 -24.01
C TYR A 215 -14.91 26.40 -25.09
N TYR A 216 -14.60 27.65 -24.76
CA TYR A 216 -14.56 28.79 -25.67
C TYR A 216 -13.13 29.32 -25.75
N TYR A 217 -12.68 29.69 -26.94
CA TYR A 217 -11.36 30.28 -27.13
C TYR A 217 -11.50 31.70 -27.65
N ASP A 218 -10.78 32.65 -27.08
CA ASP A 218 -10.71 33.99 -27.65
C ASP A 218 -9.87 33.99 -28.94
N MET A 219 -9.83 35.12 -29.64
CA MET A 219 -9.08 35.27 -30.88
C MET A 219 -7.55 35.20 -30.69
N MET A 220 -7.07 35.18 -29.44
CA MET A 220 -5.66 34.97 -29.07
C MET A 220 -5.38 33.52 -28.63
N GLY A 221 -6.38 32.64 -28.71
CA GLY A 221 -6.25 31.22 -28.35
C GLY A 221 -6.32 30.95 -26.84
N ARG A 222 -6.71 31.92 -26.01
CA ARG A 222 -6.86 31.69 -24.57
C ARG A 222 -8.20 31.02 -24.29
N LYS A 223 -8.17 30.06 -23.37
CA LYS A 223 -9.31 29.22 -23.00
C LYS A 223 -10.20 29.90 -21.96
N HIS A 224 -11.51 29.85 -22.19
CA HIS A 224 -12.57 30.41 -21.34
C HIS A 224 -13.65 29.35 -21.10
N LEU A 225 -13.97 29.10 -19.83
CA LEU A 225 -15.06 28.19 -19.39
C LEU A 225 -16.41 28.92 -19.26
N SER A 226 -16.38 30.23 -19.04
CA SER A 226 -17.56 31.09 -18.92
C SER A 226 -17.25 32.42 -19.60
N PRO A 227 -17.30 32.46 -20.94
CA PRO A 227 -16.93 33.64 -21.71
C PRO A 227 -17.88 34.81 -21.42
N GLU A 228 -17.32 36.00 -21.24
CA GLU A 228 -18.08 37.25 -21.22
C GLU A 228 -18.55 37.62 -22.62
N ARG A 229 -19.29 38.74 -22.76
CA ARG A 229 -19.72 39.27 -24.06
C ARG A 229 -18.54 39.45 -25.01
N GLY A 230 -18.65 38.91 -26.21
CA GLY A 230 -17.56 38.97 -27.18
C GLY A 230 -17.55 37.84 -28.19
N LEU A 231 -16.45 37.75 -28.92
CA LEU A 231 -16.29 36.87 -30.06
C LEU A 231 -15.34 35.72 -29.70
N TYR A 232 -15.79 34.49 -29.88
CA TYR A 232 -15.07 33.29 -29.46
C TYR A 232 -15.09 32.20 -30.55
N ILE A 233 -14.24 31.20 -30.36
CA ILE A 233 -14.20 29.97 -31.13
C ILE A 233 -14.71 28.84 -30.22
N HIS A 234 -15.71 28.11 -30.68
CA HIS A 234 -16.26 26.93 -30.03
C HIS A 234 -16.39 25.80 -31.06
N GLN A 235 -15.80 24.64 -30.78
CA GLN A 235 -15.78 23.49 -31.72
C GLN A 235 -15.34 23.87 -33.15
N GLY A 236 -14.32 24.72 -33.27
CA GLY A 236 -13.79 25.20 -34.56
C GLY A 236 -14.68 26.22 -35.28
N LYS A 237 -15.82 26.63 -34.70
CA LYS A 237 -16.72 27.63 -35.26
C LYS A 237 -16.62 28.94 -34.48
N LYS A 238 -16.64 30.04 -35.22
CA LYS A 238 -16.71 31.38 -34.64
C LYS A 238 -18.13 31.66 -34.17
N ILE A 239 -18.26 32.14 -32.94
CA ILE A 239 -19.53 32.48 -32.30
C ILE A 239 -19.45 33.87 -31.66
N LEU A 240 -20.59 34.56 -31.58
CA LEU A 240 -20.73 35.83 -30.88
C LEU A 240 -21.61 35.62 -29.64
N ILE A 241 -21.12 36.03 -28.48
CA ILE A 241 -21.84 36.00 -27.22
C ILE A 241 -22.33 37.43 -26.93
N PRO A 242 -23.66 37.67 -26.97
CA PRO A 242 -24.24 39.01 -26.97
C PRO A 242 -24.27 39.71 -25.61
#